data_AF-A0A068TSH4-F1
#
_entry.id   AF-A0A068TSH4-F1
#
_cell.length_a   1.000
_cell.length_b   1.000
_cell.length_c   1.000
_cell.angle_alpha   90.00
_cell.angle_beta   90.00
_cell.angle_gamma   90.00
#
_symmetry.space_group_name_H-M   'P 1'
#
loop_
_entity.id
_entity.type
_entity.pdbx_description
1 polymer ?
#
loop_
_entity_poly.entity_id
_entity_poly.type
_entity_poly.pdbx_seq_one_letter_code
_entity_poly.pdbx_strand_id
1 'polypeptide(L)'
;MENNTATKSNENNSTKDQNQKKNRIQVSNTKRPLFFYLNLAKRYLKQHDEVELSALGMAIPTVVIIAEILKRNGLATNQKVMISTVGSNAESNGRFVRKARVSMSLHTRQ
;
A
#
# COMPACT_ATOMS: atom_id res chain seq x y z
N MET A 1 28.22 26.42 -33.06
CA MET A 1 26.76 26.30 -33.25
C MET A 1 26.50 24.80 -33.45
N GLU A 2 26.38 24.03 -32.35
CA GLU A 2 25.11 23.71 -31.62
C GLU A 2 24.11 22.92 -32.50
N ASN A 3 23.54 21.75 -32.18
CA ASN A 3 23.57 20.81 -31.04
C ASN A 3 23.06 19.43 -31.59
N ASN A 4 23.71 18.29 -31.31
CA ASN A 4 23.40 17.29 -30.27
C ASN A 4 21.88 17.08 -30.00
N THR A 5 21.28 15.88 -29.89
CA THR A 5 21.74 14.48 -29.77
C THR A 5 20.47 13.63 -29.88
N ALA A 6 20.38 12.72 -30.83
CA ALA A 6 19.34 11.69 -30.87
C ALA A 6 19.90 10.37 -30.34
N THR A 7 20.03 10.28 -29.02
CA THR A 7 20.33 9.04 -28.30
C THR A 7 19.12 8.74 -27.42
N LYS A 8 18.18 7.94 -27.94
CA LYS A 8 17.21 7.23 -27.10
C LYS A 8 17.94 6.06 -26.44
N SER A 9 18.65 6.34 -25.35
CA SER A 9 19.09 5.34 -24.39
C SER A 9 17.86 4.83 -23.63
N ASN A 10 17.25 3.76 -24.13
CA ASN A 10 16.37 2.92 -23.31
C ASN A 10 17.26 2.05 -22.41
N GLU A 11 17.80 2.66 -21.36
CA GLU A 11 18.42 1.93 -20.27
C GLU A 11 17.34 1.46 -19.29
N ASN A 12 17.14 0.14 -19.33
CA ASN A 12 16.96 -0.75 -18.18
C ASN A 12 16.72 -0.08 -16.83
N ASN A 13 15.52 -0.25 -16.29
CA ASN A 13 15.34 -0.36 -14.84
C ASN A 13 15.02 -1.80 -14.46
N SER A 14 16.03 -2.64 -14.56
CA SER A 14 16.19 -3.80 -13.70
C SER A 14 16.35 -3.32 -12.26
N THR A 15 15.27 -3.33 -11.48
CA THR A 15 15.36 -3.41 -10.02
C THR A 15 14.45 -4.54 -9.59
N LYS A 16 15.02 -5.75 -9.60
CA LYS A 16 15.44 -6.48 -8.39
C LYS A 16 14.22 -6.86 -7.59
N ASP A 17 14.06 -8.16 -7.35
CA ASP A 17 13.31 -8.71 -6.22
C ASP A 17 13.34 -7.73 -5.06
N GLN A 18 12.32 -6.88 -4.98
CA GLN A 18 12.03 -6.09 -3.79
C GLN A 18 11.55 -7.15 -2.84
N ASN A 19 12.50 -7.82 -2.18
CA ASN A 19 12.35 -8.80 -1.13
C ASN A 19 11.00 -8.52 -0.46
N GLN A 20 9.94 -9.23 -0.89
CA GLN A 20 8.57 -8.75 -0.68
C GLN A 20 8.43 -8.59 0.81
N LYS A 21 8.44 -7.33 1.27
CA LYS A 21 8.45 -7.01 2.70
C LYS A 21 7.29 -7.81 3.30
N LYS A 22 7.63 -8.80 4.13
CA LYS A 22 6.68 -9.83 4.59
C LYS A 22 5.55 -9.24 5.43
N ASN A 23 5.67 -7.96 5.79
CA ASN A 23 4.75 -7.16 6.58
C ASN A 23 3.81 -6.25 5.76
N ARG A 24 3.57 -6.54 4.47
CA ARG A 24 2.66 -5.78 3.61
C ARG A 24 1.27 -6.41 3.52
N ILE A 25 0.24 -5.58 3.69
CA ILE A 25 -1.15 -6.00 3.56
C ILE A 25 -1.85 -5.12 2.52
N GLN A 26 -2.29 -5.76 1.44
CA GLN A 26 -3.19 -5.13 0.48
C GLN A 26 -4.64 -5.49 0.82
N VAL A 27 -5.41 -4.46 1.15
CA VAL A 27 -6.80 -4.59 1.54
C VAL A 27 -7.69 -4.47 0.31
N SER A 28 -8.65 -5.40 0.20
CA SER A 28 -9.64 -5.47 -0.87
C SER A 28 -11.05 -5.53 -0.27
N ASN A 29 -12.04 -5.03 -1.00
CA ASN A 29 -13.39 -4.83 -0.46
C ASN A 29 -14.22 -6.13 -0.39
N THR A 30 -14.04 -7.07 -1.32
CA THR A 30 -15.04 -8.13 -1.58
C THR A 30 -14.65 -9.54 -1.16
N LYS A 31 -13.40 -9.80 -0.76
CA LYS A 31 -12.91 -11.18 -0.57
C LYS A 31 -12.65 -11.59 0.87
N ARG A 32 -12.46 -10.64 1.80
CA ARG A 32 -12.06 -10.95 3.19
C ARG A 32 -12.78 -10.00 4.17
N PRO A 33 -13.27 -10.52 5.31
CA PRO A 33 -13.91 -9.69 6.32
C PRO A 33 -12.91 -8.75 7.01
N LEU A 34 -13.37 -7.67 7.64
CA LEU A 34 -12.54 -6.69 8.36
C LEU A 34 -11.55 -7.36 9.34
N PHE A 35 -12.04 -8.32 10.13
CA PHE A 35 -11.23 -8.99 11.16
C PHE A 35 -10.07 -9.82 10.60
N PHE A 36 -10.17 -10.29 9.35
CA PHE A 36 -9.06 -11.00 8.71
C PHE A 36 -7.84 -10.09 8.62
N TYR A 37 -8.01 -8.89 8.08
CA TYR A 37 -6.93 -7.92 7.92
C TYR A 37 -6.45 -7.36 9.26
N LEU A 38 -7.36 -7.17 10.23
CA LEU A 38 -6.98 -6.75 11.58
C LEU A 38 -6.07 -7.79 12.27
N ASN A 39 -6.43 -9.07 12.21
CA ASN A 39 -5.66 -10.14 12.83
C ASN A 39 -4.31 -10.33 12.12
N LEU A 40 -4.28 -10.19 10.79
CA LEU A 40 -3.03 -10.23 10.03
C LEU A 40 -2.10 -9.07 10.42
N ALA A 41 -2.64 -7.86 10.57
CA ALA A 41 -1.86 -6.70 10.99
C ALA A 41 -1.28 -6.87 12.41
N LYS A 42 -2.09 -7.39 13.35
CA LYS A 42 -1.61 -7.75 14.71
C LYS A 42 -0.46 -8.76 14.67
N ARG A 43 -0.56 -9.77 13.80
CA ARG A 43 0.51 -10.77 13.62
C ARG A 43 1.77 -10.14 13.07
N TYR A 44 1.67 -9.28 12.04
CA TYR A 44 2.84 -8.65 11.43
C TYR A 44 3.53 -7.66 12.36
N LEU A 45 2.79 -6.88 13.14
CA LEU A 45 3.36 -6.01 14.18
C LEU A 45 4.19 -6.79 15.21
N LYS A 46 3.74 -7.99 15.60
CA LYS A 46 4.48 -8.86 16.53
C LYS A 46 5.73 -9.49 15.91
N GLN A 47 5.77 -9.67 14.60
CA GLN A 47 6.84 -10.39 13.90
C GLN A 47 7.91 -9.47 13.32
N HIS A 48 7.55 -8.22 13.00
CA HIS A 48 8.38 -7.32 12.22
C HIS A 48 8.45 -5.89 12.78
N ASP A 49 7.83 -5.61 13.93
CA ASP A 49 7.69 -4.28 14.58
C ASP A 49 7.07 -3.18 13.71
N GLU A 50 6.71 -3.49 12.48
CA GLU A 50 6.13 -2.59 11.48
C GLU A 50 5.11 -3.37 10.64
N VAL A 51 4.04 -2.70 10.22
CA VAL A 51 3.12 -3.19 9.19
C VAL A 51 2.80 -2.09 8.18
N GLU A 52 2.79 -2.45 6.89
CA GLU A 52 2.39 -1.56 5.79
C GLU A 52 0.99 -1.96 5.28
N LEU A 53 0.00 -1.09 5.41
CA LEU A 53 -1.38 -1.27 4.92
C LEU A 53 -1.59 -0.47 3.65
N SER A 54 -2.24 -1.04 2.63
CA SER A 54 -2.63 -0.29 1.42
C SER A 54 -3.99 -0.69 0.88
N ALA A 55 -4.70 0.26 0.27
CA ALA A 55 -6.00 0.04 -0.36
C ALA A 55 -6.28 1.01 -1.52
N LEU A 56 -7.22 0.60 -2.37
CA LEU A 56 -7.74 1.38 -3.50
C LEU A 56 -9.25 1.61 -3.37
N GLY A 57 -9.69 2.83 -3.69
CA GLY A 57 -11.11 3.19 -3.77
C GLY A 57 -11.92 2.74 -2.54
N MET A 58 -12.94 1.91 -2.76
CA MET A 58 -13.88 1.47 -1.71
C MET A 58 -13.23 0.69 -0.55
N ALA A 59 -12.00 0.18 -0.72
CA ALA A 59 -11.29 -0.51 0.36
C ALA A 59 -10.55 0.44 1.31
N ILE A 60 -10.44 1.74 0.98
CA ILE A 60 -9.74 2.74 1.80
C ILE A 60 -10.29 2.83 3.24
N PRO A 61 -11.62 2.87 3.48
CA PRO A 61 -12.17 2.95 4.83
C PRO A 61 -11.69 1.80 5.73
N THR A 62 -11.56 0.59 5.19
CA THR A 62 -11.07 -0.58 5.93
C THR A 62 -9.65 -0.37 6.46
N VAL A 63 -8.76 0.24 5.67
CA VAL A 63 -7.38 0.54 6.09
C VAL A 63 -7.37 1.58 7.21
N VAL A 64 -8.23 2.61 7.12
CA VAL A 64 -8.41 3.61 8.18
C VAL A 64 -8.91 2.98 9.47
N ILE A 65 -9.97 2.17 9.39
CA ILE A 65 -10.55 1.48 10.55
C ILE A 65 -9.52 0.58 11.25
N ILE A 66 -8.73 -0.20 10.49
CA ILE A 66 -7.71 -1.07 11.08
C ILE A 66 -6.64 -0.24 11.79
N ALA A 67 -6.12 0.81 11.16
CA ALA A 67 -5.13 1.68 11.77
C ALA A 67 -5.66 2.32 13.05
N GLU A 68 -6.91 2.80 13.06
CA GLU A 68 -7.54 3.37 14.25
C GLU A 68 -7.73 2.34 15.36
N ILE A 69 -8.19 1.12 15.06
CA ILE A 69 -8.34 0.05 16.06
C ILE A 69 -6.98 -0.28 16.69
N LEU A 70 -5.91 -0.39 15.88
CA LEU A 70 -4.58 -0.73 16.38
C LEU A 70 -4.03 0.37 17.30
N LYS A 71 -4.17 1.64 16.91
CA LYS A 71 -3.76 2.79 17.74
C LYS A 71 -4.58 2.89 19.03
N ARG A 72 -5.91 2.77 18.93
CA ARG A 72 -6.82 2.86 20.08
C ARG A 72 -6.56 1.78 21.12
N ASN A 73 -6.17 0.58 20.68
CA ASN A 73 -5.79 -0.52 21.56
C ASN A 73 -4.35 -0.43 22.07
N GLY A 74 -3.62 0.65 21.75
CA GLY A 74 -2.23 0.82 22.18
C GLY A 74 -1.24 -0.12 21.50
N LEU A 75 -1.62 -0.80 20.40
CA LEU A 75 -0.77 -1.79 19.73
C LEU A 75 0.22 -1.17 18.75
N ALA A 76 -0.08 0.01 18.21
CA ALA A 76 0.74 0.65 17.20
C ALA A 76 0.69 2.18 17.26
N THR A 77 1.68 2.83 16.65
CA THR A 77 1.71 4.27 16.35
C THR A 77 1.78 4.49 14.84
N ASN A 78 1.25 5.62 14.36
CA ASN A 78 1.33 5.99 12.96
C ASN A 78 2.74 6.50 12.64
N GLN A 79 3.38 5.91 11.63
CA GLN A 79 4.68 6.38 11.14
C GLN A 79 4.53 7.22 9.88
N LYS A 80 3.75 6.75 8.90
CA LYS A 80 3.59 7.44 7.62
C LYS A 80 2.19 7.20 7.04
N VAL A 81 1.60 8.24 6.48
CA VAL A 81 0.36 8.17 5.69
C VAL A 81 0.63 8.80 4.33
N MET A 82 0.30 8.07 3.27
CA MET A 82 0.44 8.53 1.89
C MET A 82 -0.86 8.30 1.14
N ILE A 83 -1.36 9.35 0.51
CA ILE A 83 -2.54 9.32 -0.34
C ILE A 83 -2.09 9.72 -1.75
N SER A 84 -2.51 8.95 -2.74
CA SER A 84 -2.19 9.22 -4.13
C SER A 84 -3.34 8.81 -5.04
N THR A 85 -3.21 9.14 -6.32
CA THR A 85 -4.11 8.63 -7.37
C THR A 85 -3.30 7.72 -8.28
N VAL A 86 -3.81 6.52 -8.53
CA VAL A 86 -3.18 5.54 -9.43
C VAL A 86 -4.06 5.30 -10.65
N GLY A 87 -3.42 5.17 -11.81
CA GLY A 87 -4.07 4.69 -13.03
C GLY A 87 -4.39 3.20 -12.92
N SER A 88 -5.55 2.79 -13.39
CA SER A 88 -5.92 1.38 -13.51
C SER A 88 -6.63 1.15 -14.84
N ASN A 89 -6.20 0.14 -15.57
CA ASN A 89 -6.91 -0.34 -16.75
C ASN A 89 -8.13 -1.12 -16.25
N ALA A 90 -9.34 -0.64 -16.55
CA ALA A 90 -10.55 -1.40 -16.22
C ALA A 90 -10.68 -2.58 -17.19
N GLU A 91 -10.69 -3.81 -16.66
CA GLU A 91 -10.76 -5.06 -17.44
C GLU A 91 -11.99 -5.12 -18.37
N SER A 92 -13.06 -4.38 -18.07
CA SER A 92 -14.33 -4.51 -18.79
C SER A 92 -14.46 -3.67 -20.06
N ASN A 93 -13.73 -2.55 -20.22
CA ASN A 93 -14.04 -1.58 -21.30
C ASN A 93 -12.84 -0.79 -21.87
N GLY A 94 -11.58 -1.16 -21.56
CA GLY A 94 -10.40 -0.44 -22.06
C GLY A 94 -10.26 1.01 -21.55
N ARG A 95 -11.18 1.48 -20.69
CA ARG A 95 -11.17 2.82 -20.11
C ARG A 95 -10.12 2.91 -19.01
N PHE A 96 -9.19 3.85 -19.16
CA PHE A 96 -8.26 4.22 -18.10
C PHE A 96 -9.03 4.95 -16.99
N VAL A 97 -9.00 4.41 -15.78
CA VAL A 97 -9.67 5.00 -14.61
C VAL A 97 -8.63 5.38 -13.57
N ARG A 98 -8.74 6.60 -13.05
CA ARG A 98 -7.96 7.05 -11.90
C ARG A 98 -8.67 6.62 -10.61
N LYS A 99 -7.96 5.93 -9.73
CA LYS A 99 -8.46 5.50 -8.41
C LYS A 99 -7.60 6.12 -7.31
N ALA A 100 -8.25 6.56 -6.23
CA ALA A 100 -7.53 6.92 -5.02
C ALA A 100 -6.84 5.68 -4.43
N ARG A 101 -5.63 5.88 -3.92
CA ARG A 101 -4.83 4.91 -3.18
C ARG A 101 -4.43 5.50 -1.85
N VAL A 102 -4.52 4.69 -0.79
CA VAL A 102 -3.89 4.98 0.50
C VAL A 102 -2.82 3.94 0.79
N SER A 103 -1.72 4.39 1.40
CA SER A 103 -0.68 3.55 1.99
C SER A 103 -0.35 4.09 3.38
N MET A 104 -0.40 3.25 4.41
CA MET A 104 -0.06 3.62 5.78
C MET A 104 1.00 2.66 6.35
N SER A 105 2.03 3.21 6.99
CA SER A 105 3.01 2.46 7.78
C SER A 105 2.75 2.69 9.26
N LEU A 106 2.67 1.59 10.02
CA LEU A 106 2.43 1.56 11.46
C LEU A 106 3.60 0.84 12.13
N HIS A 107 4.04 1.34 13.28
CA HIS A 107 5.09 0.73 14.11
C HIS A 107 4.52 0.24 15.44
N THR A 108 5.00 -0.89 15.96
CA THR A 108 4.68 -1.41 17.30
C THR A 108 4.96 -0.36 18.35
N ARG A 109 4.00 -0.09 19.24
CA ARG A 109 4.24 0.79 20.38
C ARG A 109 5.11 0.04 21.41
N GLN A 110 6.32 0.55 21.68
CA GLN A 110 7.13 0.12 22.83
C GLN A 110 6.54 0.63 24.15
#